data_AF-A0A7G8TAL5-F1
#
_entry.id   AF-A0A7G8TAL5-F1
#
_cell.length_a   1.000
_cell.length_b   1.000
_cell.length_c   1.000
_cell.angle_alpha   90.00
_cell.angle_beta   90.00
_cell.angle_gamma   90.00
#
_symmetry.space_group_name_H-M   'P 1'
#
loop_
_entity.id
_entity.type
_entity.pdbx_description
1 polymer ?
#
loop_
_entity_poly.entity_id
_entity_poly.type
_entity_poly.pdbx_seq_one_letter_code
_entity_poly.pdbx_strand_id
1 'polypeptide(L)'
;MINEIIKSFYNSDNQPMDVIHMICENQVVHCDKEQMAEVQNIFSIIRNEVGVESTIEPIHPKALSNIYINNQLVNLIVLFIRIGEKDQLFSQREAQNLNIDRCGIFRYIYTHLNKKLNLKTLSKTFYLSESSISLYVKQVTGLSFSNLIDEMRVAKTINYLLYTDFTLEELAGILGYVDASHVSKVFAARIGMKANEYRKTYQKVSDICKVRESQKAYAIVAYIYRNSRDELTAKSVAKNFHISVIDLHQILMYEVEKNFEDFLNYIRVNQSCKLLLQSNKSIIDVAIEVGYNTEKTFTRNFLKFKMMTPGIFRNNVTYQQTGLSVDAEKILTERGRGQKPGLTIERG
;
A
#
# COMPACT_ATOMS: atom_id res chain seq x y z
N MET A 1 9.80 -9.01 14.30
CA MET A 1 10.13 -8.97 15.74
C MET A 1 9.46 -10.08 16.53
N ILE A 2 8.12 -10.15 16.66
CA ILE A 2 7.46 -11.21 17.45
C ILE A 2 7.68 -12.63 16.87
N ASN A 3 7.59 -12.80 15.55
CA ASN A 3 7.92 -14.06 14.88
C ASN A 3 9.35 -14.54 15.21
N GLU A 4 10.31 -13.62 15.19
CA GLU A 4 11.71 -13.89 15.57
C GLU A 4 11.84 -14.21 17.06
N ILE A 5 11.12 -13.52 17.94
CA ILE A 5 11.10 -13.80 19.39
C ILE A 5 10.56 -15.21 19.66
N ILE A 6 9.46 -15.60 19.02
CA ILE A 6 8.88 -16.94 19.15
C ILE A 6 9.88 -18.00 18.68
N LYS A 7 10.49 -17.80 17.50
CA LYS A 7 11.47 -18.73 16.93
C LYS A 7 12.76 -18.85 17.75
N SER A 8 13.24 -17.76 18.36
CA SER A 8 14.55 -17.70 19.03
C SER A 8 14.54 -17.93 20.54
N PHE A 9 13.49 -17.49 21.24
CA PHE A 9 13.44 -17.55 22.71
C PHE A 9 12.43 -18.58 23.26
N TYR A 10 11.38 -18.91 22.50
CA TYR A 10 10.27 -19.74 23.00
C TYR A 10 10.20 -21.14 22.39
N ASN A 11 10.97 -21.43 21.35
CA ASN A 11 11.09 -22.76 20.74
C ASN A 11 12.26 -23.56 21.35
N SER A 12 12.19 -23.84 22.66
CA SER A 12 13.23 -24.60 23.38
C SER A 12 13.48 -25.99 22.79
N ASP A 13 12.47 -26.56 22.15
CA ASP A 13 12.46 -27.93 21.65
C ASP A 13 12.98 -28.01 20.20
N ASN A 14 13.37 -26.87 19.63
CA ASN A 14 14.03 -26.71 18.33
C ASN A 14 13.23 -27.31 17.14
N GLN A 15 11.90 -27.41 17.27
CA GLN A 15 11.04 -27.90 16.21
C GLN A 15 10.95 -26.88 15.06
N PRO A 16 10.83 -27.30 13.78
CA PRO A 16 10.58 -26.37 12.68
C PRO A 16 9.25 -25.64 12.90
N MET A 17 9.32 -24.36 13.27
CA MET A 17 8.14 -23.55 13.56
C MET A 17 8.05 -22.39 12.56
N ASP A 18 7.02 -22.42 11.72
CA ASP A 18 6.65 -21.28 10.86
C ASP A 18 5.30 -20.71 11.29
N VAL A 19 5.33 -19.88 12.33
CA VAL A 19 4.16 -19.21 12.92
C VAL A 19 3.34 -18.48 11.85
N ILE A 20 4.00 -17.87 10.86
CA ILE A 20 3.32 -17.13 9.80
C ILE A 20 2.54 -18.10 8.92
N HIS A 21 3.14 -19.22 8.53
CA HIS A 21 2.45 -20.26 7.77
C HIS A 21 1.25 -20.82 8.54
N MET A 22 1.44 -21.18 9.82
CA MET A 22 0.38 -21.75 10.66
C MET A 22 -0.81 -20.79 10.86
N ILE A 23 -0.55 -19.48 10.97
CA ILE A 23 -1.60 -18.46 11.01
C ILE A 23 -2.29 -18.33 9.65
N CYS A 24 -1.53 -18.39 8.54
CA CYS A 24 -2.09 -18.30 7.19
C CYS A 24 -3.00 -19.50 6.83
N GLU A 25 -2.73 -20.68 7.38
CA GLU A 25 -3.58 -21.87 7.21
C GLU A 25 -4.92 -21.74 7.95
N ASN A 26 -4.97 -21.00 9.05
CA ASN A 26 -6.17 -20.82 9.87
C ASN A 26 -6.58 -19.36 9.94
N GLN A 27 -7.19 -18.82 8.87
CA GLN A 27 -7.50 -17.38 8.74
C GLN A 27 -8.52 -16.85 9.76
N VAL A 28 -9.40 -17.72 10.24
CA VAL A 28 -10.45 -17.43 11.20
C VAL A 28 -10.53 -18.63 12.12
N VAL A 29 -10.64 -18.36 13.42
CA VAL A 29 -10.82 -19.40 14.43
C VAL A 29 -12.13 -19.15 15.15
N HIS A 30 -12.95 -20.18 15.30
CA HIS A 30 -14.22 -20.08 16.01
C HIS A 30 -14.00 -20.38 17.48
N CYS A 31 -14.06 -19.34 18.30
CA CYS A 31 -13.90 -19.47 19.75
C CYS A 31 -15.20 -19.97 20.39
N ASP A 32 -15.11 -20.94 21.29
CA ASP A 32 -16.18 -21.20 22.25
C ASP A 32 -16.29 -20.06 23.29
N LYS A 33 -17.26 -20.15 24.21
CA LYS A 33 -17.49 -19.09 25.22
C LYS A 33 -16.29 -18.86 26.14
N GLU A 34 -15.56 -19.92 26.49
CA GLU A 34 -14.43 -19.85 27.41
C GLU A 34 -13.20 -19.26 26.69
N GLN A 35 -12.91 -19.78 25.50
CA GLN A 35 -11.86 -19.26 24.62
C GLN A 35 -12.08 -17.78 24.28
N MET A 36 -13.32 -17.37 24.00
CA MET A 36 -13.65 -15.97 23.72
C MET A 36 -13.40 -15.08 24.94
N ALA A 37 -13.74 -15.55 26.14
CA ALA A 37 -13.47 -14.82 27.37
C ALA A 37 -11.96 -14.65 27.61
N GLU A 38 -11.16 -15.68 27.32
CA GLU A 38 -9.70 -15.62 27.42
C GLU A 38 -9.09 -14.61 26.43
N VAL A 39 -9.52 -14.65 25.17
CA VAL A 39 -9.10 -13.69 24.14
C VAL A 39 -9.47 -12.26 24.55
N GLN A 40 -10.70 -12.03 25.02
CA GLN A 40 -11.14 -10.71 25.49
C GLN A 40 -10.32 -10.22 26.68
N ASN A 41 -9.97 -11.11 27.61
CA ASN A 41 -9.13 -10.78 28.74
C ASN A 41 -7.72 -10.34 28.31
N ILE A 42 -7.11 -11.08 27.38
CA ILE A 42 -5.79 -10.71 26.83
C ILE A 42 -5.84 -9.32 26.18
N PHE A 43 -6.85 -9.04 25.36
CA PHE A 43 -7.03 -7.71 24.77
C PHE A 43 -7.24 -6.61 25.82
N SER A 44 -7.99 -6.90 26.88
CA SER A 44 -8.20 -5.98 28.00
C SER A 44 -6.88 -5.68 28.72
N ILE A 45 -6.07 -6.70 28.98
CA ILE A 45 -4.73 -6.55 29.58
C ILE A 45 -3.85 -5.67 28.69
N ILE A 46 -3.75 -5.98 27.40
CA ILE A 46 -2.96 -5.19 26.44
C ILE A 46 -3.44 -3.74 26.43
N ARG A 47 -4.76 -3.51 26.38
CA ARG A 47 -5.34 -2.15 26.44
C ARG A 47 -4.93 -1.41 27.71
N ASN A 48 -4.99 -2.07 28.87
CA ASN A 48 -4.63 -1.46 30.16
C ASN A 48 -3.12 -1.21 30.33
N GLU A 49 -2.28 -1.89 29.56
CA GLU A 49 -0.83 -1.67 29.51
C GLU A 49 -0.45 -0.53 28.56
N VAL A 50 -1.05 -0.50 27.36
CA VAL A 50 -0.77 0.51 26.34
C VAL A 50 -1.43 1.85 26.68
N GLY A 51 -2.52 1.83 27.47
CA GLY A 51 -3.32 2.99 27.78
C GLY A 51 -4.33 3.33 26.67
N VAL A 52 -5.23 4.26 26.96
CA VAL A 52 -6.19 4.79 25.98
C VAL A 52 -5.80 6.22 25.70
N GLU A 53 -5.52 6.52 24.42
CA GLU A 53 -4.99 7.81 23.92
C GLU A 53 -5.88 9.02 24.28
N SER A 54 -7.11 8.78 24.75
CA SER A 54 -8.07 9.80 25.20
C SER A 54 -7.88 10.31 26.64
N THR A 55 -6.94 9.75 27.41
CA THR A 55 -6.69 10.19 28.78
C THR A 55 -5.54 11.21 28.83
N ILE A 56 -5.81 12.37 29.44
CA ILE A 56 -4.85 13.50 29.60
C ILE A 56 -3.73 13.12 30.60
N GLU A 57 -3.86 11.98 31.29
CA GLU A 57 -2.87 11.53 32.27
C GLU A 57 -1.61 10.99 31.58
N PRO A 58 -0.41 11.41 32.03
CA PRO A 58 0.84 10.87 31.51
C PRO A 58 0.87 9.37 31.76
N ILE A 59 0.96 8.57 30.68
CA ILE A 59 1.17 7.12 30.77
C ILE A 59 2.49 6.90 31.50
N HIS A 60 2.43 6.58 32.78
CA HIS A 60 3.60 6.18 33.53
C HIS A 60 3.99 4.77 33.08
N PRO A 61 5.18 4.58 32.48
CA PRO A 61 5.58 3.26 32.00
C PRO A 61 5.71 2.31 33.19
N LYS A 62 4.82 1.32 33.25
CA LYS A 62 4.88 0.26 34.27
C LYS A 62 6.18 -0.53 34.09
N ALA A 63 6.75 -0.99 35.20
CA ALA A 63 7.94 -1.82 35.16
C ALA A 63 7.69 -3.04 34.26
N LEU A 64 8.61 -3.28 33.31
CA LEU A 64 8.57 -4.42 32.37
C LEU A 64 7.33 -4.48 31.44
N SER A 65 6.59 -3.37 31.26
CA SER A 65 5.37 -3.34 30.42
C SER A 65 5.58 -3.91 29.02
N ASN A 66 6.68 -3.57 28.34
CA ASN A 66 7.01 -4.12 27.01
C ASN A 66 7.15 -5.65 27.01
N ILE A 67 7.75 -6.23 28.05
CA ILE A 67 7.89 -7.69 28.16
C ILE A 67 6.52 -8.32 28.37
N TYR A 68 5.70 -7.72 29.24
CA TYR A 68 4.37 -8.20 29.52
C TYR A 68 3.46 -8.16 28.29
N ILE A 69 3.44 -7.04 27.55
CA ILE A 69 2.70 -6.90 26.28
C ILE A 69 3.16 -7.96 25.27
N ASN A 70 4.47 -8.12 25.07
CA ASN A 70 4.98 -9.14 24.14
C ASN A 70 4.54 -10.55 24.55
N ASN A 71 4.56 -10.88 25.84
CA ASN A 71 4.08 -12.17 26.33
C ASN A 71 2.58 -12.37 26.09
N GLN A 72 1.77 -11.32 26.27
CA GLN A 72 0.34 -11.39 25.95
C GLN A 72 0.09 -11.58 24.45
N LEU A 73 0.89 -10.95 23.58
CA LEU A 73 0.81 -11.17 22.13
C LEU A 73 1.23 -12.58 21.73
N VAL A 74 2.29 -13.12 22.34
CA VAL A 74 2.69 -14.53 22.14
C VAL A 74 1.57 -15.46 22.61
N ASN A 75 0.97 -15.20 23.78
CA ASN A 75 -0.16 -15.98 24.29
C ASN A 75 -1.34 -15.95 23.31
N LEU A 76 -1.70 -14.77 22.79
CA LEU A 76 -2.77 -14.62 21.81
C LEU A 76 -2.50 -15.42 20.52
N ILE A 77 -1.26 -15.39 20.02
CA ILE A 77 -0.84 -16.17 18.84
C ILE A 77 -0.94 -17.68 19.10
N VAL A 78 -0.49 -18.14 20.27
CA VAL A 78 -0.57 -19.56 20.66
C VAL A 78 -2.03 -20.00 20.79
N LEU A 79 -2.88 -19.21 21.42
CA LEU A 79 -4.31 -19.46 21.52
C LEU A 79 -4.96 -19.55 20.15
N PHE A 80 -4.65 -18.61 19.27
CA PHE A 80 -5.14 -18.62 17.89
C PHE A 80 -4.79 -19.92 17.17
N ILE A 81 -3.51 -20.32 17.20
CA ILE A 81 -3.04 -21.56 16.56
C ILE A 81 -3.74 -22.79 17.15
N ARG A 82 -3.83 -22.90 18.48
CA ARG A 82 -4.45 -24.04 19.17
C ARG A 82 -5.95 -24.17 18.88
N ILE A 83 -6.66 -23.05 18.82
CA ILE A 83 -8.08 -23.06 18.46
C ILE A 83 -8.21 -23.50 17.00
N GLY A 84 -7.38 -22.96 16.09
CA GLY A 84 -7.35 -23.36 14.68
C GLY A 84 -7.12 -24.86 14.46
N GLU A 85 -6.16 -25.47 15.15
CA GLU A 85 -5.92 -26.92 15.06
C GLU A 85 -7.11 -27.76 15.55
N LYS A 86 -7.81 -27.32 16.59
CA LYS A 86 -9.04 -27.99 17.07
C LYS A 86 -10.22 -27.81 16.12
N ASP A 87 -10.32 -26.64 15.49
CA ASP A 87 -11.34 -26.35 14.47
C ASP A 87 -11.12 -27.19 13.21
N GLN A 88 -9.87 -27.47 12.83
CA GLN A 88 -9.54 -28.36 11.69
C GLN A 88 -10.04 -29.80 11.89
N LEU A 89 -10.07 -30.31 13.12
CA LEU A 89 -10.62 -31.63 13.44
C LEU A 89 -12.15 -31.70 13.29
N PHE A 90 -12.86 -30.58 13.48
CA PHE A 90 -14.30 -30.47 13.18
C PHE A 90 -14.57 -30.17 11.69
N SER A 91 -13.69 -29.39 11.05
CA SER A 91 -13.86 -28.89 9.68
C SER A 91 -13.57 -29.92 8.58
N GLN A 92 -12.95 -31.06 8.89
CA GLN A 92 -12.83 -32.18 7.93
C GLN A 92 -14.18 -32.72 7.44
N ARG A 93 -15.30 -32.40 8.13
CA ARG A 93 -16.66 -32.77 7.68
C ARG A 93 -17.33 -31.76 6.73
N GLU A 94 -16.85 -30.51 6.65
CA GLU A 94 -17.42 -29.47 5.77
C GLU A 94 -16.50 -29.07 4.60
N ALA A 95 -15.23 -29.46 4.63
CA ALA A 95 -14.20 -29.13 3.64
C ALA A 95 -14.35 -29.80 2.25
N GLN A 96 -15.58 -30.14 1.83
CA GLN A 96 -15.88 -30.54 0.45
C GLN A 96 -16.63 -29.47 -0.36
N ASN A 97 -17.00 -28.32 0.22
CA ASN A 97 -17.66 -27.25 -0.53
C ASN A 97 -16.91 -25.91 -0.45
N LEU A 98 -16.33 -25.53 -1.60
CA LEU A 98 -15.69 -24.25 -1.95
C LEU A 98 -14.26 -24.04 -1.45
N ASN A 99 -13.35 -24.66 -2.20
CA ASN A 99 -11.91 -24.40 -2.27
C ASN A 99 -11.60 -23.00 -2.87
N ILE A 100 -12.25 -21.94 -2.38
CA ILE A 100 -11.93 -20.56 -2.75
C ILE A 100 -10.80 -20.11 -1.85
N ASP A 101 -9.67 -19.69 -2.44
CA ASP A 101 -8.56 -19.06 -1.71
C ASP A 101 -9.01 -17.70 -1.14
N ARG A 102 -9.78 -17.74 -0.04
CA ARG A 102 -10.25 -16.55 0.69
C ARG A 102 -9.08 -15.78 1.32
N CYS A 103 -7.95 -16.45 1.56
CA CYS A 103 -6.67 -15.85 1.98
C CYS A 103 -6.17 -14.89 0.90
N GLY A 104 -6.30 -15.33 -0.35
CA GLY A 104 -6.01 -14.55 -1.54
C GLY A 104 -6.73 -13.20 -1.54
N ILE A 105 -7.95 -13.09 -1.01
CA ILE A 105 -8.72 -11.82 -1.00
C ILE A 105 -7.99 -10.75 -0.19
N PHE A 106 -7.63 -11.03 1.07
CA PHE A 106 -6.96 -10.04 1.93
C PHE A 106 -5.55 -9.74 1.44
N ARG A 107 -4.81 -10.76 1.01
CA ARG A 107 -3.49 -10.57 0.40
C ARG A 107 -3.56 -9.72 -0.86
N TYR A 108 -4.57 -9.93 -1.70
CA TYR A 108 -4.81 -9.12 -2.88
C TYR A 108 -5.15 -7.68 -2.51
N ILE A 109 -6.05 -7.46 -1.54
CA ILE A 109 -6.38 -6.11 -1.05
C ILE A 109 -5.11 -5.39 -0.61
N TYR A 110 -4.30 -6.01 0.25
CA TYR A 110 -3.09 -5.41 0.81
C TYR A 110 -2.01 -5.11 -0.24
N THR A 111 -1.96 -5.90 -1.31
CA THR A 111 -1.01 -5.74 -2.43
C THR A 111 -1.59 -4.94 -3.60
N HIS A 112 -2.77 -4.32 -3.45
CA HIS A 112 -3.42 -3.48 -4.46
C HIS A 112 -4.04 -2.18 -3.88
N LEU A 113 -3.52 -1.69 -2.76
CA LEU A 113 -3.96 -0.46 -2.08
C LEU A 113 -3.59 0.82 -2.84
N ASN A 114 -2.60 0.79 -3.75
CA ASN A 114 -2.09 1.97 -4.45
C ASN A 114 -2.99 2.45 -5.61
N LYS A 115 -4.04 1.71 -5.93
CA LYS A 115 -5.02 1.99 -7.00
C LYS A 115 -6.42 2.13 -6.41
N LYS A 116 -7.37 2.59 -7.22
CA LYS A 116 -8.80 2.59 -6.88
C LYS A 116 -9.31 1.14 -6.84
N LEU A 117 -9.14 0.49 -5.70
CA LEU A 117 -9.66 -0.84 -5.43
C LEU A 117 -11.14 -0.76 -5.05
N ASN A 118 -11.95 -1.64 -5.63
CA ASN A 118 -13.39 -1.74 -5.33
C ASN A 118 -13.82 -3.21 -5.36
N LEU A 119 -15.02 -3.48 -4.82
CA LEU A 119 -15.57 -4.83 -4.76
C LEU A 119 -15.74 -5.45 -6.15
N LYS A 120 -16.07 -4.66 -7.18
CA LYS A 120 -16.18 -5.12 -8.56
C LYS A 120 -14.88 -5.72 -9.10
N THR A 121 -13.73 -5.14 -8.75
CA THR A 121 -12.42 -5.69 -9.12
C THR A 121 -12.20 -7.05 -8.46
N LEU A 122 -12.42 -7.14 -7.15
CA LEU A 122 -12.27 -8.39 -6.40
C LEU A 122 -13.25 -9.47 -6.88
N SER A 123 -14.49 -9.09 -7.20
CA SER A 123 -15.52 -9.97 -7.72
C SER A 123 -15.06 -10.69 -8.98
N LYS A 124 -14.44 -9.96 -9.91
CA LYS A 124 -13.88 -10.54 -11.14
C LYS A 124 -12.66 -11.41 -10.88
N THR A 125 -11.78 -11.00 -9.96
CA THR A 125 -10.53 -11.73 -9.66
C THR A 125 -10.78 -13.05 -8.93
N PHE A 126 -11.74 -13.06 -8.00
CA PHE A 126 -12.03 -14.21 -7.14
C PHE A 126 -13.29 -14.98 -7.55
N TYR A 127 -13.93 -14.58 -8.66
CA TYR A 127 -15.17 -15.20 -9.18
C TYR A 127 -16.29 -15.26 -8.12
N LEU A 128 -16.38 -14.21 -7.30
CA LEU A 128 -17.36 -14.06 -6.22
C LEU A 128 -18.28 -12.88 -6.47
N SER A 129 -19.48 -12.88 -5.91
CA SER A 129 -20.33 -11.67 -5.93
C SER A 129 -19.73 -10.57 -5.05
N GLU A 130 -19.94 -9.30 -5.40
CA GLU A 130 -19.53 -8.16 -4.58
C GLU A 130 -20.09 -8.24 -3.15
N SER A 131 -21.35 -8.69 -3.03
CA SER A 131 -22.03 -8.91 -1.76
C SER A 131 -21.35 -10.00 -0.91
N SER A 132 -20.95 -11.11 -1.54
CA SER A 132 -20.24 -12.21 -0.86
C SER A 132 -18.90 -11.74 -0.30
N ILE A 133 -18.14 -10.94 -1.07
CA ILE A 133 -16.85 -10.40 -0.62
C ILE A 133 -17.07 -9.39 0.51
N SER A 134 -18.04 -8.48 0.37
CA SER A 134 -18.33 -7.50 1.42
C SER A 134 -18.77 -8.15 2.72
N LEU A 135 -19.63 -9.18 2.64
CA LEU A 135 -20.07 -9.95 3.79
C LEU A 135 -18.89 -10.66 4.46
N TYR A 136 -18.06 -11.33 3.65
CA TYR A 136 -16.87 -12.02 4.14
C TYR A 136 -15.91 -11.05 4.85
N VAL A 137 -15.60 -9.90 4.24
CA VAL A 137 -14.77 -8.86 4.87
C VAL A 137 -15.38 -8.39 6.20
N LYS A 138 -16.70 -8.14 6.24
CA LYS A 138 -17.38 -7.70 7.46
C LYS A 138 -17.39 -8.76 8.56
N GLN A 139 -17.60 -10.02 8.20
CA GLN A 139 -17.61 -11.15 9.13
C GLN A 139 -16.22 -11.41 9.72
N VAL A 140 -15.17 -11.35 8.89
CA VAL A 140 -13.80 -11.65 9.33
C VAL A 140 -13.17 -10.48 10.07
N THR A 141 -13.30 -9.26 9.55
CA THR A 141 -12.57 -8.10 10.08
C THR A 141 -13.40 -7.22 10.99
N GLY A 142 -14.73 -7.37 10.98
CA GLY A 142 -15.65 -6.43 11.62
C GLY A 142 -15.78 -5.08 10.89
N LEU A 143 -15.04 -4.85 9.80
CA LEU A 143 -14.99 -3.59 9.08
C LEU A 143 -15.79 -3.63 7.77
N SER A 144 -16.21 -2.46 7.28
CA SER A 144 -16.61 -2.36 5.88
C SER A 144 -15.37 -2.47 4.98
N PHE A 145 -15.58 -2.82 3.72
CA PHE A 145 -14.51 -2.90 2.72
C PHE A 145 -13.69 -1.60 2.62
N SER A 146 -14.35 -0.44 2.63
CA SER A 146 -13.68 0.86 2.59
C SER A 146 -12.84 1.11 3.84
N ASN A 147 -13.39 0.81 5.02
CA ASN A 147 -12.67 1.00 6.29
C ASN A 147 -11.45 0.08 6.36
N LEU A 148 -11.56 -1.16 5.89
CA LEU A 148 -10.42 -2.08 5.84
C LEU A 148 -9.28 -1.54 4.97
N ILE A 149 -9.59 -0.99 3.80
CA ILE A 149 -8.58 -0.35 2.93
C ILE A 149 -7.90 0.80 3.68
N ASP A 150 -8.67 1.64 4.37
CA ASP A 150 -8.13 2.76 5.13
C ASP A 150 -7.23 2.29 6.29
N GLU A 151 -7.63 1.27 7.04
CA GLU A 151 -6.80 0.67 8.09
C GLU A 151 -5.47 0.16 7.52
N MET A 152 -5.51 -0.62 6.43
CA MET A 152 -4.30 -1.17 5.81
C MET A 152 -3.37 -0.07 5.27
N ARG A 153 -3.92 1.00 4.69
CA ARG A 153 -3.13 2.15 4.23
C ARG A 153 -2.52 2.94 5.39
N VAL A 154 -3.25 3.13 6.48
CA VAL A 154 -2.72 3.78 7.69
C VAL A 154 -1.58 2.96 8.29
N ALA A 155 -1.71 1.63 8.34
CA ALA A 155 -0.64 0.74 8.78
C ALA A 155 0.64 0.89 7.94
N LYS A 156 0.53 0.91 6.60
CA LYS A 156 1.69 1.23 5.73
C LYS A 156 2.24 2.63 6.03
N THR A 157 1.36 3.62 6.16
CA THR A 157 1.74 5.01 6.42
C THR A 157 2.55 5.15 7.71
N ILE A 158 2.16 4.49 8.80
CA ILE A 158 2.92 4.47 10.06
C ILE A 158 4.37 4.06 9.80
N ASN A 159 4.58 2.95 9.11
CA ASN A 159 5.94 2.47 8.85
C ASN A 159 6.74 3.46 7.99
N TYR A 160 6.15 4.03 6.94
CA TYR A 160 6.85 5.05 6.16
C TYR A 160 7.15 6.31 6.96
N LEU A 161 6.28 6.73 7.88
CA LEU A 161 6.56 7.85 8.79
C LEU A 161 7.73 7.54 9.71
N LEU A 162 7.85 6.30 10.20
CA LEU A 162 8.91 5.90 11.12
C LEU A 162 10.27 5.73 10.42
N TYR A 163 10.28 5.16 9.21
CA TYR A 163 11.51 4.70 8.56
C TYR A 163 11.96 5.57 7.37
N THR A 164 11.22 6.61 7.01
CA THR A 164 11.57 7.52 5.91
C THR A 164 11.33 8.98 6.27
N ASP A 165 11.82 9.88 5.42
CA ASP A 165 11.60 11.32 5.49
C ASP A 165 10.46 11.80 4.57
N PHE A 166 9.67 10.88 3.99
CA PHE A 166 8.65 11.25 3.00
C PHE A 166 7.62 12.23 3.54
N THR A 167 7.33 13.28 2.76
CA THR A 167 6.24 14.21 3.08
C THR A 167 4.87 13.55 2.87
N LEU A 168 3.80 14.16 3.41
CA LEU A 168 2.45 13.63 3.22
C LEU A 168 2.03 13.61 1.74
N GLU A 169 2.51 14.57 0.94
CA GLU A 169 2.30 14.60 -0.51
C GLU A 169 2.99 13.41 -1.21
N GLU A 170 4.19 13.05 -0.75
CA GLU A 170 4.96 11.93 -1.31
C GLU A 170 4.33 10.59 -0.93
N LEU A 171 3.91 10.45 0.32
CA LEU A 171 3.16 9.30 0.82
C LEU A 171 1.85 9.12 0.05
N ALA A 172 1.12 10.21 -0.18
CA ALA A 172 -0.10 10.15 -0.97
C ALA A 172 0.19 9.62 -2.39
N GLY A 173 1.29 10.08 -2.97
CA GLY A 173 1.74 9.69 -4.30
C GLY A 173 2.10 8.21 -4.45
N ILE A 174 2.44 7.49 -3.37
CA ILE A 174 2.88 6.08 -3.47
C ILE A 174 1.96 5.07 -2.75
N LEU A 175 1.14 5.53 -1.78
CA LEU A 175 0.28 4.68 -0.94
C LEU A 175 -1.20 4.69 -1.36
N GLY A 176 -1.54 5.33 -2.49
CA GLY A 176 -2.89 5.31 -3.05
C GLY A 176 -3.88 6.24 -2.35
N TYR A 177 -3.39 7.25 -1.62
CA TYR A 177 -4.25 8.35 -1.17
C TYR A 177 -4.51 9.32 -2.32
N VAL A 178 -5.54 10.15 -2.15
CA VAL A 178 -5.95 11.13 -3.16
C VAL A 178 -4.95 12.30 -3.15
N ASP A 179 -4.62 12.78 -1.96
CA ASP A 179 -3.69 13.86 -1.70
C ASP A 179 -3.20 13.82 -0.24
N ALA A 180 -2.33 14.76 0.13
CA ALA A 180 -1.82 14.90 1.50
C ALA A 180 -2.92 15.18 2.54
N SER A 181 -4.00 15.87 2.14
CA SER A 181 -5.13 16.16 3.03
C SER A 181 -5.89 14.87 3.37
N HIS A 182 -6.04 13.97 2.40
CA HIS A 182 -6.62 12.65 2.60
C HIS A 182 -5.77 11.82 3.57
N VAL A 183 -4.43 11.80 3.39
CA VAL A 183 -3.51 11.15 4.35
C VAL A 183 -3.72 11.71 5.76
N SER A 184 -3.67 13.04 5.91
CA SER A 184 -3.78 13.68 7.22
C SER A 184 -5.11 13.39 7.91
N LYS A 185 -6.23 13.43 7.18
CA LYS A 185 -7.57 13.18 7.73
C LYS A 185 -7.73 11.73 8.18
N VAL A 186 -7.40 10.78 7.29
CA VAL A 186 -7.55 9.35 7.60
C VAL A 186 -6.59 8.96 8.73
N PHE A 187 -5.34 9.40 8.69
CA PHE A 187 -4.37 9.09 9.73
C PHE A 187 -4.82 9.61 11.10
N ALA A 188 -5.21 10.88 11.20
CA ALA A 188 -5.65 11.46 12.47
C ALA A 188 -6.94 10.80 12.99
N ALA A 189 -7.87 10.44 12.11
CA ALA A 189 -9.09 9.75 12.51
C ALA A 189 -8.84 8.33 13.05
N ARG A 190 -7.77 7.65 12.61
CA ARG A 190 -7.44 6.27 13.03
C ARG A 190 -6.45 6.23 14.21
N ILE A 191 -5.47 7.11 14.20
CA ILE A 191 -4.33 7.12 15.14
C ILE A 191 -4.51 8.18 16.24
N GLY A 192 -5.58 8.96 16.23
CA GLY A 192 -5.84 9.95 17.28
C GLY A 192 -4.92 11.18 17.27
N MET A 193 -3.82 11.17 16.50
CA MET A 193 -2.87 12.28 16.39
C MET A 193 -2.46 12.59 14.94
N LYS A 194 -1.87 13.77 14.73
CA LYS A 194 -1.43 14.22 13.40
C LYS A 194 -0.19 13.43 12.95
N ALA A 195 -0.15 13.02 11.69
CA ALA A 195 0.97 12.26 11.12
C ALA A 195 2.36 12.90 11.32
N ASN A 196 2.46 14.23 11.21
CA ASN A 196 3.73 14.94 11.41
C ASN A 196 4.16 14.98 12.90
N GLU A 197 3.19 14.97 13.82
CA GLU A 197 3.46 14.89 15.25
C GLU A 197 3.89 13.47 15.61
N TYR A 198 3.16 12.46 15.11
CA TYR A 198 3.54 11.06 15.20
C TYR A 198 4.99 10.82 14.74
N ARG A 199 5.37 11.33 13.56
CA ARG A 199 6.75 11.22 13.06
C ARG A 199 7.76 11.78 14.07
N LYS A 200 7.54 13.00 14.56
CA LYS A 200 8.47 13.66 15.50
C LYS A 200 8.62 12.90 16.81
N THR A 201 7.53 12.33 17.31
CA THR A 201 7.49 11.60 18.58
C THR A 201 8.15 10.24 18.46
N TYR A 202 7.82 9.46 17.43
CA TYR A 202 8.15 8.03 17.38
C TYR A 202 9.37 7.69 16.51
N GLN A 203 9.79 8.56 15.58
CA GLN A 203 11.00 8.30 14.79
C GLN A 203 12.26 8.22 15.67
N LYS A 204 12.38 9.13 16.65
CA LYS A 204 13.47 9.12 17.65
C LYS A 204 13.49 7.84 18.48
N VAL A 205 12.31 7.30 18.82
CA VAL A 205 12.18 6.06 19.60
C VAL A 205 12.55 4.84 18.75
N SER A 206 12.15 4.84 17.48
CA SER A 206 12.51 3.79 16.50
C SER A 206 14.03 3.67 16.32
N ASP A 207 14.72 4.80 16.21
CA ASP A 207 16.18 4.85 16.07
C ASP A 207 16.91 4.24 17.27
N ILE A 208 16.34 4.39 18.48
CA ILE A 208 16.88 3.81 19.73
C ILE A 208 16.67 2.29 19.76
N CYS A 209 15.50 1.81 19.33
CA CYS A 209 15.08 0.41 19.46
C CYS A 209 15.64 -0.55 18.37
N LYS A 210 16.33 -0.05 17.33
CA LYS A 210 17.03 -0.84 16.29
C LYS A 210 16.21 -2.02 15.72
N VAL A 211 14.96 -1.80 15.33
CA VAL A 211 14.17 -2.81 14.59
C VAL A 211 14.69 -2.86 13.13
N ARG A 212 15.68 -3.74 12.88
CA ARG A 212 16.57 -3.64 11.70
C ARG A 212 16.00 -4.12 10.36
N GLU A 213 15.08 -5.07 10.31
CA GLU A 213 14.68 -5.69 9.03
C GLU A 213 13.66 -4.90 8.22
N SER A 214 12.69 -4.23 8.84
CA SER A 214 11.68 -3.46 8.08
C SER A 214 12.26 -2.18 7.48
N GLN A 215 13.29 -1.59 8.10
CA GLN A 215 13.89 -0.34 7.64
C GLN A 215 14.49 -0.44 6.23
N LYS A 216 15.03 -1.60 5.84
CA LYS A 216 15.68 -1.78 4.53
C LYS A 216 14.70 -1.63 3.37
N ALA A 217 13.50 -2.21 3.50
CA ALA A 217 12.45 -2.11 2.49
C ALA A 217 12.04 -0.65 2.23
N TYR A 218 11.80 0.11 3.31
CA TYR A 218 11.46 1.53 3.23
C TYR A 218 12.61 2.38 2.68
N ALA A 219 13.85 2.07 3.07
CA ALA A 219 15.03 2.76 2.55
C ALA A 219 15.22 2.56 1.04
N ILE A 220 14.93 1.36 0.51
CA ILE A 220 14.95 1.09 -0.93
C ILE A 220 13.91 1.95 -1.66
N VAL A 221 12.68 1.99 -1.15
CA VAL A 221 11.60 2.80 -1.74
C VAL A 221 11.97 4.27 -1.72
N ALA A 222 12.49 4.78 -0.60
CA ALA A 222 12.98 6.14 -0.45
C ALA A 222 14.11 6.46 -1.43
N TYR A 223 15.10 5.58 -1.56
CA TYR A 223 16.21 5.74 -2.49
C TYR A 223 15.74 5.84 -3.93
N ILE A 224 14.85 4.96 -4.39
CA ILE A 224 14.33 5.00 -5.76
C ILE A 224 13.52 6.28 -5.99
N TYR A 225 12.73 6.71 -4.99
CA TYR A 225 11.93 7.93 -5.08
C TYR A 225 12.81 9.19 -5.19
N ARG A 226 13.85 9.30 -4.36
CA ARG A 226 14.75 10.46 -4.29
C ARG A 226 15.67 10.57 -5.50
N ASN A 227 16.14 9.43 -6.02
CA ASN A 227 17.06 9.36 -7.15
C ASN A 227 16.33 9.03 -8.47
N SER A 228 15.02 9.29 -8.55
CA SER A 228 14.21 8.92 -9.72
C SER A 228 14.64 9.59 -11.01
N ARG A 229 15.31 10.74 -10.94
CA ARG A 229 15.82 11.48 -12.11
C ARG A 229 17.00 10.79 -12.79
N ASP A 230 17.80 10.05 -12.02
CA ASP A 230 19.04 9.43 -12.49
C ASP A 230 18.77 8.15 -13.28
N GLU A 231 19.77 7.67 -14.02
CA GLU A 231 19.71 6.38 -14.72
C GLU A 231 19.80 5.22 -13.72
N LEU A 232 18.66 4.87 -13.12
CA LEU A 232 18.54 3.73 -12.23
C LEU A 232 18.10 2.46 -12.98
N THR A 233 18.73 1.34 -12.64
CA THR A 233 18.32 -0.01 -13.05
C THR A 233 18.08 -0.89 -11.84
N ALA A 234 17.20 -1.90 -11.96
CA ALA A 234 16.94 -2.85 -10.87
C ALA A 234 18.24 -3.50 -10.36
N LYS A 235 19.15 -3.85 -11.29
CA LYS A 235 20.48 -4.41 -10.97
C LYS A 235 21.35 -3.44 -10.18
N SER A 236 21.38 -2.15 -10.56
CA SER A 236 22.17 -1.14 -9.83
C SER A 236 21.66 -0.93 -8.41
N VAL A 237 20.34 -0.88 -8.21
CA VAL A 237 19.73 -0.68 -6.89
C VAL A 237 19.90 -1.92 -6.02
N ALA A 238 19.65 -3.12 -6.56
CA ALA A 238 19.85 -4.37 -5.84
C ALA A 238 21.31 -4.52 -5.35
N LYS A 239 22.28 -4.15 -6.20
CA LYS A 239 23.70 -4.11 -5.83
C LYS A 239 23.98 -3.11 -4.70
N ASN A 240 23.43 -1.90 -4.77
CA ASN A 240 23.63 -0.85 -3.75
C ASN A 240 23.11 -1.26 -2.37
N PHE A 241 22.02 -2.03 -2.33
CA PHE A 241 21.42 -2.51 -1.07
C PHE A 241 21.88 -3.91 -0.67
N HIS A 242 22.81 -4.53 -1.40
CA HIS A 242 23.28 -5.89 -1.15
C HIS A 242 22.13 -6.91 -1.06
N ILE A 243 21.24 -6.92 -2.06
CA ILE A 243 20.14 -7.88 -2.20
C ILE A 243 20.09 -8.44 -3.62
N SER A 244 19.34 -9.52 -3.83
CA SER A 244 19.07 -10.00 -5.19
C SER A 244 18.05 -9.10 -5.89
N VAL A 245 18.03 -9.14 -7.23
CA VAL A 245 17.00 -8.45 -8.02
C VAL A 245 15.60 -9.02 -7.74
N ILE A 246 15.51 -10.32 -7.43
CA ILE A 246 14.25 -10.98 -7.07
C ILE A 246 13.72 -10.39 -5.75
N ASP A 247 14.57 -10.27 -4.73
CA ASP A 247 14.20 -9.66 -3.45
C ASP A 247 13.76 -8.20 -3.63
N LEU A 248 14.47 -7.44 -4.48
CA LEU A 248 14.09 -6.07 -4.81
C LEU A 248 12.67 -6.02 -5.39
N HIS A 249 12.35 -6.86 -6.36
CA HIS A 249 11.00 -6.91 -6.94
C HIS A 249 9.96 -7.32 -5.92
N GLN A 250 10.26 -8.30 -5.06
CA GLN A 250 9.34 -8.75 -4.02
C GLN A 250 9.06 -7.65 -3.00
N ILE A 251 10.10 -6.94 -2.55
CA ILE A 251 9.99 -5.77 -1.68
C ILE A 251 9.11 -4.71 -2.32
N LEU A 252 9.40 -4.32 -3.58
CA LEU A 252 8.63 -3.27 -4.25
C LEU A 252 7.17 -3.69 -4.52
N MET A 253 6.92 -4.96 -4.83
CA MET A 253 5.57 -5.49 -4.99
C MET A 253 4.78 -5.46 -3.68
N TYR A 254 5.41 -5.71 -2.54
CA TYR A 254 4.75 -5.66 -1.25
C TYR A 254 4.51 -4.21 -0.79
N GLU A 255 5.53 -3.37 -0.94
CA GLU A 255 5.54 -2.01 -0.41
C GLU A 255 4.72 -1.04 -1.27
N VAL A 256 4.98 -1.02 -2.58
CA VAL A 256 4.44 -0.04 -3.52
C VAL A 256 3.70 -0.67 -4.70
N GLU A 257 3.56 -2.00 -4.71
CA GLU A 257 2.72 -2.80 -5.63
C GLU A 257 3.02 -2.54 -7.10
N LYS A 258 4.32 -2.38 -7.38
CA LYS A 258 4.89 -2.17 -8.71
C LYS A 258 6.24 -2.89 -8.76
N ASN A 259 6.59 -3.41 -9.93
CA ASN A 259 7.97 -3.80 -10.18
C ASN A 259 8.86 -2.53 -10.25
N PHE A 260 10.18 -2.74 -10.32
CA PHE A 260 11.15 -1.64 -10.35
C PHE A 260 10.86 -0.62 -11.46
N GLU A 261 10.69 -1.08 -12.70
CA GLU A 261 10.51 -0.23 -13.87
C GLU A 261 9.22 0.57 -13.77
N ASP A 262 8.13 -0.07 -13.37
CA ASP A 262 6.84 0.59 -13.21
C ASP A 262 6.85 1.57 -12.05
N PHE A 263 7.53 1.26 -10.95
CA PHE A 263 7.65 2.17 -9.83
C PHE A 263 8.44 3.42 -10.19
N LEU A 264 9.62 3.26 -10.80
CA LEU A 264 10.44 4.36 -11.27
C LEU A 264 9.68 5.26 -12.25
N ASN A 265 9.09 4.66 -13.30
CA ASN A 265 8.35 5.43 -14.30
C ASN A 265 7.11 6.11 -13.73
N TYR A 266 6.44 5.48 -12.76
CA TYR A 266 5.31 6.05 -12.06
C TYR A 266 5.69 7.30 -11.25
N ILE A 267 6.81 7.26 -10.52
CA ILE A 267 7.35 8.43 -9.79
C ILE A 267 7.62 9.57 -10.77
N ARG A 268 8.33 9.29 -11.87
CA ARG A 268 8.67 10.28 -12.90
C ARG A 268 7.42 10.92 -13.52
N VAL A 269 6.40 10.11 -13.84
CA VAL A 269 5.13 10.62 -14.37
C VAL A 269 4.41 11.50 -13.34
N ASN A 270 4.35 11.09 -12.07
CA ASN A 270 3.72 11.90 -11.03
C ASN A 270 4.46 13.23 -10.79
N GLN A 271 5.79 13.23 -10.79
CA GLN A 271 6.59 14.47 -10.73
C GLN A 271 6.34 15.35 -11.95
N SER A 272 6.22 14.75 -13.14
CA SER A 272 5.92 15.50 -14.37
C SER A 272 4.56 16.19 -14.31
N CYS A 273 3.55 15.59 -13.67
CA CYS A 273 2.24 16.23 -13.48
C CYS A 273 2.39 17.58 -12.76
N LYS A 274 3.25 17.68 -11.74
CA LYS A 274 3.50 18.96 -11.04
C LYS A 274 4.11 19.99 -12.00
N LEU A 275 5.15 19.60 -12.74
CA LEU A 275 5.82 20.48 -13.71
C LEU A 275 4.89 20.92 -14.85
N LEU A 276 4.01 20.04 -15.33
CA LEU A 276 3.04 20.34 -16.38
C LEU A 276 2.00 21.37 -15.94
N LEU A 277 1.66 21.42 -14.66
CA LEU A 277 0.67 22.37 -14.10
C LEU A 277 1.30 23.67 -13.63
N GLN A 278 2.55 23.63 -13.20
CA GLN A 278 3.24 24.77 -12.59
C GLN A 278 4.18 25.50 -13.55
N SER A 279 4.35 25.01 -14.78
CA SER A 279 5.27 25.60 -15.75
C SER A 279 4.77 25.49 -17.19
N ASN A 280 5.30 26.36 -18.05
CA ASN A 280 5.05 26.36 -19.49
C ASN A 280 6.13 25.61 -20.29
N LYS A 281 6.99 24.82 -19.65
CA LYS A 281 8.06 24.05 -20.30
C LYS A 281 7.51 23.16 -21.41
N SER A 282 8.27 22.87 -22.47
CA SER A 282 7.78 21.94 -23.50
C SER A 282 7.59 20.52 -22.93
N ILE A 283 6.81 19.67 -23.60
CA ILE A 283 6.64 18.27 -23.17
C ILE A 283 7.99 17.52 -23.18
N ILE A 284 8.87 17.87 -24.13
CA ILE A 284 10.24 17.34 -24.23
C ILE A 284 11.08 17.76 -23.01
N ASP A 285 11.07 19.05 -22.66
CA ASP A 285 11.85 19.56 -21.52
C ASP A 285 11.39 18.93 -20.21
N VAL A 286 10.07 18.80 -20.02
CA VAL A 286 9.51 18.12 -18.85
C VAL A 286 9.94 16.66 -18.80
N ALA A 287 9.94 15.95 -19.94
CA ALA A 287 10.40 14.57 -20.01
C ALA A 287 11.86 14.43 -19.55
N ILE A 288 12.75 15.28 -20.08
CA ILE A 288 14.17 15.28 -19.72
C ILE A 288 14.34 15.61 -18.23
N GLU A 289 13.59 16.60 -17.72
CA GLU A 289 13.70 17.05 -16.33
C GLU A 289 13.28 15.98 -15.32
N VAL A 290 12.32 15.12 -15.65
CA VAL A 290 11.92 13.99 -14.80
C VAL A 290 12.72 12.71 -15.08
N GLY A 291 13.78 12.77 -15.89
CA GLY A 291 14.70 11.65 -16.11
C GLY A 291 14.33 10.70 -17.26
N TYR A 292 13.50 11.12 -18.22
CA TYR A 292 13.31 10.40 -19.48
C TYR A 292 14.28 10.85 -20.56
N ASN A 293 14.93 9.88 -21.22
CA ASN A 293 15.83 10.17 -22.34
C ASN A 293 15.08 10.49 -23.64
N THR A 294 13.78 10.15 -23.75
CA THR A 294 12.97 10.48 -24.94
C THR A 294 11.53 10.82 -24.57
N GLU A 295 10.96 11.80 -25.28
CA GLU A 295 9.55 12.18 -25.16
C GLU A 295 8.60 11.01 -25.50
N LYS A 296 8.97 10.15 -26.45
CA LYS A 296 8.17 8.99 -26.85
C LYS A 296 7.99 8.00 -25.69
N THR A 297 9.07 7.66 -24.99
CA THR A 297 9.00 6.77 -23.82
C THR A 297 8.23 7.42 -22.68
N PHE A 298 8.46 8.72 -22.43
CA PHE A 298 7.69 9.50 -21.46
C PHE A 298 6.19 9.46 -21.76
N THR A 299 5.79 9.81 -22.99
CA THR A 299 4.39 9.88 -23.41
C THR A 299 3.70 8.52 -23.29
N ARG A 300 4.38 7.43 -23.64
CA ARG A 300 3.86 6.06 -23.47
C ARG A 300 3.59 5.74 -21.99
N ASN A 301 4.52 6.05 -21.09
CA ASN A 301 4.35 5.82 -19.66
C ASN A 301 3.31 6.77 -19.04
N PHE A 302 3.24 8.02 -19.50
CA PHE A 302 2.24 8.98 -19.07
C PHE A 302 0.84 8.49 -19.46
N LEU A 303 0.66 8.01 -20.70
CA LEU A 303 -0.58 7.35 -21.12
C LEU A 303 -0.91 6.13 -20.26
N LYS A 304 0.06 5.26 -19.98
CA LYS A 304 -0.12 4.08 -19.13
C LYS A 304 -0.66 4.44 -17.73
N PHE A 305 -0.14 5.50 -17.11
CA PHE A 305 -0.46 5.83 -15.71
C PHE A 305 -1.55 6.88 -15.54
N LYS A 306 -1.79 7.75 -16.53
CA LYS A 306 -2.76 8.85 -16.47
C LYS A 306 -3.90 8.72 -17.47
N MET A 307 -3.86 7.70 -18.34
CA MET A 307 -4.89 7.42 -19.36
C MET A 307 -5.13 8.57 -20.35
N MET A 308 -4.19 9.50 -20.47
CA MET A 308 -4.21 10.63 -21.41
C MET A 308 -2.78 11.05 -21.74
N THR A 309 -2.56 11.87 -22.76
CA THR A 309 -1.21 12.38 -23.09
C THR A 309 -0.82 13.55 -22.18
N PRO A 310 0.48 13.85 -22.01
CA PRO A 310 0.95 15.00 -21.23
C PRO A 310 0.35 16.34 -21.69
N GLY A 311 0.22 16.54 -23.01
CA GLY A 311 -0.37 17.75 -23.58
C GLY A 311 -1.86 17.88 -23.26
N ILE A 312 -2.62 16.78 -23.39
CA ILE A 312 -4.04 16.74 -23.01
C ILE A 312 -4.19 17.00 -21.51
N PHE A 313 -3.34 16.40 -20.68
CA PHE A 313 -3.35 16.61 -19.22
C PHE A 313 -3.12 18.07 -18.85
N ARG A 314 -2.10 18.72 -19.43
CA ARG A 314 -1.82 20.14 -19.20
C ARG A 314 -3.03 21.01 -19.54
N ASN A 315 -3.67 20.75 -20.67
CA ASN A 315 -4.82 21.51 -21.13
C ASN A 315 -6.02 21.25 -20.21
N ASN A 316 -6.42 19.99 -20.00
CA ASN A 316 -7.63 19.60 -19.27
C ASN A 316 -7.63 20.03 -17.79
N VAL A 317 -6.50 19.93 -17.10
CA VAL A 317 -6.44 20.31 -15.67
C VAL A 317 -6.41 21.83 -15.51
N THR A 318 -5.79 22.55 -16.45
CA THR A 318 -5.90 24.02 -16.50
C THR A 318 -7.36 24.43 -16.74
N TYR A 319 -8.10 23.75 -17.63
CA TYR A 319 -9.54 24.00 -17.87
C TYR A 319 -10.42 23.77 -16.62
N GLN A 320 -10.12 22.74 -15.82
CA GLN A 320 -10.84 22.50 -14.56
C GLN A 320 -10.53 23.55 -13.47
N GLN A 321 -9.41 24.27 -13.58
CA GLN A 321 -9.02 25.34 -12.66
C GLN A 321 -9.44 26.74 -13.14
N THR A 322 -9.59 26.97 -14.45
CA THR A 322 -9.93 28.29 -15.04
C THR A 322 -11.38 28.42 -15.53
N GLY A 323 -12.16 27.34 -15.54
CA GLY A 323 -13.62 27.40 -15.76
C GLY A 323 -14.09 27.72 -17.18
N LEU A 324 -13.22 27.65 -18.20
CA LEU A 324 -13.60 27.90 -19.59
C LEU A 324 -13.91 26.57 -20.31
N SER A 325 -15.17 26.36 -20.69
CA SER A 325 -15.61 25.21 -21.48
C SER A 325 -15.14 25.34 -22.92
N VAL A 326 -14.40 24.36 -23.44
CA VAL A 326 -14.30 24.14 -24.87
C VAL A 326 -14.63 22.68 -25.15
N ASP A 327 -15.69 22.50 -25.94
CA ASP A 327 -16.30 21.21 -26.28
C ASP A 327 -15.27 20.21 -26.81
N ALA A 328 -15.09 19.12 -26.05
CA ALA A 328 -14.21 18.00 -26.40
C ALA A 328 -14.64 17.23 -27.66
N GLU A 329 -15.73 17.62 -28.32
CA GLU A 329 -16.24 17.01 -29.55
C GLU A 329 -15.69 17.61 -30.85
N LYS A 330 -15.01 18.77 -30.82
CA LYS A 330 -14.48 19.38 -32.07
C LYS A 330 -13.09 18.90 -32.50
N ILE A 331 -12.24 18.44 -31.58
CA ILE A 331 -10.84 18.12 -31.90
C ILE A 331 -10.68 16.76 -32.60
N LEU A 332 -11.66 15.86 -32.48
CA LEU A 332 -11.65 14.56 -33.18
C LEU A 332 -12.11 14.66 -34.65
N THR A 333 -12.71 15.78 -35.06
CA THR A 333 -13.32 15.91 -36.39
C THR A 333 -12.43 16.66 -37.40
N GLU A 334 -11.44 17.43 -36.93
CA GLU A 334 -10.62 18.27 -37.81
C GLU A 334 -9.33 17.63 -38.35
N ARG A 335 -8.99 16.39 -37.94
CA ARG A 335 -7.89 15.62 -38.59
C ARG A 335 -8.31 14.87 -39.86
N GLY A 336 -9.56 15.02 -40.31
CA GLY A 336 -10.12 14.31 -41.47
C GLY A 336 -10.29 15.12 -42.76
N ARG A 337 -9.89 16.40 -42.82
CA ARG A 337 -10.05 17.21 -44.04
C ARG A 337 -8.83 18.06 -44.34
N GLY A 338 -8.06 17.65 -45.34
CA GLY A 338 -7.14 18.54 -46.05
C GLY A 338 -5.97 17.83 -46.74
N GLN A 339 -6.19 17.32 -47.96
CA GLN A 339 -5.50 17.77 -49.18
C GLN A 339 -5.86 16.88 -50.38
N LYS A 340 -6.58 17.47 -51.34
CA LYS A 340 -6.54 17.05 -52.75
C LYS A 340 -5.19 17.47 -53.34
N PRO A 341 -4.66 16.73 -54.32
CA PRO A 341 -3.98 17.33 -55.46
C PRO A 341 -4.88 17.27 -56.69
N GLY A 342 -5.05 18.43 -57.33
CA GLY A 342 -5.67 18.52 -58.65
C GLY A 342 -4.71 18.04 -59.74
N LEU A 343 -5.28 17.48 -60.80
CA LEU A 343 -4.67 17.37 -62.13
C LEU A 343 -5.79 17.54 -63.15
N THR A 344 -5.71 18.65 -63.88
CA THR A 344 -6.51 18.99 -65.06
C THR A 344 -5.57 18.93 -66.25
N ILE A 345 -5.81 18.06 -67.25
CA ILE A 345 -5.44 18.21 -68.68
C ILE A 345 -6.41 17.31 -69.48
N GLU A 346 -7.50 17.86 -70.03
CA GLU A 346 -7.76 18.28 -71.43
C GLU A 346 -8.19 17.18 -72.43
N ARG A 347 -9.43 17.38 -72.91
CA ARG A 347 -10.01 17.24 -74.27
C ARG A 347 -9.38 16.26 -75.28
N GLY A 348 -10.25 15.41 -75.82
CA GLY A 348 -10.09 14.63 -77.04
C GLY A 348 -11.20 13.60 -77.15
#